data_AF-A0A5B9MI68-F1
#
_entry.id   AF-A0A5B9MI68-F1
#
_cell.length_a   1.000
_cell.length_b   1.000
_cell.length_c   1.000
_cell.angle_alpha   90.00
_cell.angle_beta   90.00
_cell.angle_gamma   90.00
#
_symmetry.space_group_name_H-M   'P 1'
#
loop_
_entity.id
_entity.type
_entity.pdbx_description
1 polymer ?
#
loop_
_entity_poly.entity_id
_entity_poly.type
_entity_poly.pdbx_seq_one_letter_code
_entity_poly.pdbx_strand_id
1 'polypeptide(L)'
;MPTMPKHSPPSAPTDPPNIVQRLAQAVGTAKEMGFEVRKVVLDDQMPGWCQIGSKKILFLDLAASTSEQLDQIDQIVASYCNQRQQRSEGRIAA
;
A
#
# COMPACT_ATOMS: atom_id res chain seq x y z
N MET A 1 -41.34 -21.87 -26.39
CA MET A 1 -40.12 -21.11 -26.03
C MET A 1 -39.30 -21.96 -25.09
N PRO A 2 -38.02 -22.27 -25.41
CA PRO A 2 -37.06 -22.30 -24.32
C PRO A 2 -35.61 -21.85 -24.67
N THR A 3 -35.01 -21.23 -23.65
CA THR A 3 -33.59 -21.18 -23.27
C THR A 3 -32.58 -20.49 -24.17
N MET A 4 -32.26 -19.25 -23.77
CA MET A 4 -31.01 -18.54 -24.09
C MET A 4 -29.80 -19.27 -23.48
N PRO A 5 -28.66 -19.38 -24.18
CA PRO A 5 -27.43 -19.87 -23.60
C PRO A 5 -26.82 -18.85 -22.63
N LYS A 6 -26.56 -19.36 -21.44
CA LYS A 6 -25.80 -18.80 -20.32
C LYS A 6 -24.47 -18.22 -20.80
N HIS A 7 -24.38 -16.89 -20.90
CA HIS A 7 -23.10 -16.21 -21.01
C HIS A 7 -22.32 -16.46 -19.71
N SER A 8 -21.26 -17.26 -19.83
CA SER A 8 -20.26 -17.44 -18.79
C SER A 8 -19.67 -16.07 -18.42
N PRO A 9 -19.40 -15.81 -17.12
CA PRO A 9 -18.65 -14.61 -16.75
C PRO A 9 -17.26 -14.64 -17.38
N PRO A 10 -16.69 -13.49 -17.79
CA PRO A 10 -15.35 -13.45 -18.32
C PRO A 10 -14.37 -13.92 -17.24
N SER A 11 -13.62 -14.99 -17.54
CA SER A 11 -12.48 -15.44 -16.75
C SER A 11 -11.56 -14.26 -16.46
N ALA A 12 -11.15 -14.09 -15.21
CA ALA A 12 -10.21 -13.06 -14.80
C ALA A 12 -8.98 -13.05 -15.72
N PRO A 13 -8.45 -11.88 -16.10
CA PRO A 13 -7.30 -11.81 -16.98
C PRO A 13 -6.07 -12.49 -16.32
N THR A 14 -5.49 -13.46 -17.01
CA THR A 14 -4.29 -14.23 -16.62
C THR A 14 -2.97 -13.45 -16.84
N ASP A 15 -3.06 -12.12 -17.03
CA ASP A 15 -1.90 -11.27 -17.26
C ASP A 15 -1.26 -10.86 -15.91
N PRO A 16 0.08 -10.80 -15.80
CA PRO A 16 0.72 -10.24 -14.63
C PRO A 16 0.18 -8.83 -14.33
N PRO A 17 -0.04 -8.47 -13.06
CA PRO A 17 -0.68 -7.21 -12.72
C PRO A 17 0.16 -6.04 -13.20
N ASN A 18 -0.48 -5.09 -13.89
CA ASN A 18 0.18 -3.88 -14.35
C ASN A 18 0.53 -2.94 -13.17
N ILE A 19 1.29 -1.89 -13.45
CA ILE A 19 1.79 -0.98 -12.41
C ILE A 19 0.68 -0.31 -11.59
N VAL A 20 -0.46 0.00 -12.21
CA VAL A 20 -1.62 0.60 -11.53
C VAL A 20 -2.28 -0.41 -10.60
N GLN A 21 -2.43 -1.66 -11.06
CA GLN A 21 -2.96 -2.74 -10.23
C GLN A 21 -2.04 -3.04 -9.05
N ARG A 22 -0.73 -3.07 -9.27
CA ARG A 22 0.27 -3.27 -8.21
C ARG A 22 0.24 -2.13 -7.19
N LEU A 23 0.13 -0.88 -7.63
CA LEU A 23 -0.03 0.26 -6.73
C LEU A 23 -1.32 0.14 -5.89
N ALA A 24 -2.44 -0.24 -6.53
CA ALA A 24 -3.69 -0.45 -5.82
C ALA A 24 -3.59 -1.57 -4.77
N GLN A 25 -2.90 -2.66 -5.10
CA GLN A 25 -2.61 -3.76 -4.18
C GLN A 25 -1.75 -3.30 -3.01
N ALA A 26 -0.67 -2.57 -3.27
CA ALA A 26 0.23 -2.04 -2.24
C ALA A 26 -0.49 -1.07 -1.28
N VAL A 27 -1.35 -0.19 -1.80
CA VAL A 27 -2.23 0.67 -0.99
C VAL A 27 -3.19 -0.17 -0.15
N GLY A 28 -3.75 -1.24 -0.71
CA GLY A 28 -4.60 -2.19 0.00
C GLY A 28 -3.88 -2.82 1.19
N THR A 29 -2.70 -3.39 0.94
CA THR A 29 -1.87 -4.02 1.97
C THR A 29 -1.48 -3.03 3.08
N ALA A 30 -1.10 -1.80 2.73
CA ALA A 30 -0.80 -0.78 3.74
C ALA A 30 -2.02 -0.48 4.63
N LYS A 31 -3.23 -0.39 4.06
CA LYS A 31 -4.46 -0.22 4.83
C LYS A 31 -4.75 -1.41 5.75
N GLU A 32 -4.53 -2.64 5.29
CA GLU A 32 -4.66 -3.86 6.10
C GLU A 32 -3.69 -3.89 7.29
N MET A 33 -2.50 -3.27 7.14
CA MET A 33 -1.54 -3.07 8.24
C MET A 33 -1.96 -1.96 9.23
N GLY A 34 -3.07 -1.28 8.97
CA GLY A 34 -3.63 -0.21 9.78
C GLY A 34 -3.13 1.19 9.44
N PHE A 35 -2.56 1.39 8.25
CA PHE A 35 -2.24 2.73 7.76
C PHE A 35 -3.46 3.45 7.20
N GLU A 36 -3.60 4.72 7.56
CA GLU A 36 -4.36 5.70 6.79
C GLU A 36 -3.45 6.24 5.68
N VAL A 37 -3.69 5.82 4.44
CA VAL A 37 -2.90 6.26 3.27
C VAL A 37 -3.43 7.61 2.78
N ARG A 38 -2.60 8.65 2.84
CA ARG A 38 -2.89 10.01 2.38
C ARG A 38 -2.01 10.35 1.18
N LYS A 39 -2.65 10.64 0.05
CA LYS A 39 -1.97 11.25 -1.10
C LYS A 39 -2.03 12.77 -0.94
N VAL A 40 -0.87 13.40 -0.87
CA VAL A 40 -0.73 14.84 -0.66
C VAL A 40 0.35 15.38 -1.58
N VAL A 41 0.25 16.65 -1.97
CA VAL A 41 1.39 17.31 -2.62
C VAL A 41 2.40 17.63 -1.53
N LEU A 42 3.60 17.09 -1.67
CA LEU A 42 4.68 17.27 -0.71
C LEU A 42 5.65 18.35 -1.25
N ASP A 43 5.31 19.63 -1.05
CA ASP A 43 6.18 20.78 -1.37
C ASP A 43 7.55 20.64 -0.66
N ASP A 44 8.52 20.03 -1.33
CA ASP A 44 9.87 19.67 -0.83
C ASP A 44 9.91 18.76 0.42
N GLN A 45 8.78 18.15 0.78
CA GLN A 45 8.73 17.17 1.87
C GLN A 45 8.95 15.76 1.33
N MET A 46 9.54 14.90 2.16
CA MET A 46 9.73 13.50 1.79
C MET A 46 8.48 12.65 2.11
N PRO A 47 8.12 11.71 1.23
CA PRO A 47 7.11 10.70 1.55
C PRO A 47 7.59 9.85 2.73
N GLY A 48 6.66 9.38 3.54
CA GLY A 48 7.01 8.78 4.82
C GLY A 48 5.81 8.30 5.60
N TRP A 49 6.07 7.91 6.83
CA TRP A 49 5.02 7.53 7.75
C TRP A 49 5.24 8.10 9.14
N CYS A 50 4.14 8.29 9.87
CA CYS A 50 4.18 8.63 11.28
C CYS A 50 3.09 7.87 12.04
N GLN A 51 3.21 7.87 13.37
CA GLN A 51 2.17 7.36 14.26
C GLN A 51 1.78 8.43 15.26
N ILE A 52 0.49 8.77 15.30
CA ILE A 52 -0.09 9.74 16.23
C ILE A 52 -1.11 8.98 17.09
N GLY A 53 -0.76 8.75 18.35
CA GLY A 53 -1.53 7.86 19.23
C GLY A 53 -1.61 6.44 18.65
N SER A 54 -2.81 5.97 18.37
CA SER A 54 -3.07 4.66 17.75
C SER A 54 -3.12 4.70 16.22
N LYS A 55 -3.12 5.89 15.60
CA LYS A 55 -3.26 6.04 14.15
C LYS A 55 -1.89 6.03 13.47
N LYS A 56 -1.73 5.19 12.45
CA LYS A 56 -0.57 5.19 11.56
C LYS A 56 -0.97 5.90 10.28
N ILE A 57 -0.19 6.88 9.85
CA ILE A 57 -0.47 7.65 8.64
C ILE A 57 0.69 7.47 7.68
N LEU A 58 0.38 7.11 6.44
CA LEU A 58 1.33 6.97 5.34
C LEU A 58 1.09 8.11 4.36
N PHE A 59 2.11 8.90 4.09
CA PHE A 59 2.06 10.01 3.15
C PHE A 59 2.72 9.60 1.83
N LEU A 60 1.94 9.64 0.76
CA LEU A 60 2.41 9.48 -0.61
C LEU A 60 2.43 10.83 -1.28
N ASP A 61 3.49 11.08 -2.05
CA ASP A 61 3.52 12.25 -2.92
C ASP A 61 2.56 12.06 -4.09
N LEU A 62 1.55 12.92 -4.16
CA LEU A 62 0.57 12.93 -5.24
C LEU A 62 1.19 13.36 -6.57
N ALA A 63 2.26 14.17 -6.54
CA ALA A 63 2.92 14.67 -7.75
C ALA A 63 3.83 13.63 -8.42
N ALA A 64 4.26 12.61 -7.67
CA ALA A 64 5.08 11.51 -8.16
C ALA A 64 4.33 10.60 -9.17
N SER A 65 5.08 10.00 -10.09
CA SER A 65 4.53 9.01 -11.02
C SER A 65 4.05 7.73 -10.31
N THR A 66 3.23 6.92 -10.97
CA THR A 66 2.72 5.65 -10.41
C THR A 66 3.84 4.72 -9.94
N SER A 67 4.94 4.65 -10.68
CA SER A 67 6.09 3.81 -10.34
C SER A 67 6.81 4.33 -9.10
N GLU A 68 6.99 5.65 -8.98
CA GLU A 68 7.58 6.29 -7.81
C GLU A 68 6.66 6.14 -6.59
N GLN A 69 5.34 6.32 -6.74
CA GLN A 69 4.39 6.10 -5.65
C GLN A 69 4.43 4.64 -5.15
N LEU A 70 4.59 3.66 -6.06
CA LEU A 70 4.71 2.27 -5.67
C LEU A 70 5.99 2.03 -4.86
N ASP A 71 7.12 2.55 -5.32
CA ASP A 71 8.40 2.47 -4.62
C ASP A 71 8.33 3.14 -3.23
N GLN A 72 7.69 4.31 -3.13
CA GLN A 72 7.46 5.00 -1.86
C GLN A 72 6.69 4.13 -0.86
N ILE A 73 5.61 3.45 -1.28
CA ILE A 73 4.86 2.55 -0.38
C ILE A 73 5.77 1.41 0.09
N ASP A 74 6.50 0.78 -0.82
CA ASP A 74 7.38 -0.36 -0.50
C ASP A 74 8.44 0.05 0.55
N GLN A 75 9.12 1.17 0.33
CA GLN A 75 10.12 1.70 1.25
C GLN A 75 9.52 2.06 2.62
N ILE A 76 8.34 2.69 2.64
CA ILE A 76 7.66 3.08 3.87
C ILE A 76 7.23 1.84 4.67
N VAL A 77 6.62 0.86 4.01
CA VAL A 77 6.19 -0.40 4.65
C VAL A 77 7.39 -1.16 5.19
N ALA A 78 8.48 -1.25 4.43
CA ALA A 78 9.73 -1.87 4.90
C ALA A 78 10.29 -1.16 6.13
N SER A 79 10.34 0.18 6.11
CA SER A 79 10.77 1.01 7.25
C SER A 79 9.93 0.75 8.50
N TYR A 80 8.60 0.70 8.36
CA TYR A 80 7.69 0.38 9.46
C TYR A 80 7.90 -1.03 10.03
N CYS A 81 8.02 -2.03 9.15
CA CYS A 81 8.25 -3.41 9.57
C CYS A 81 9.57 -3.54 10.33
N ASN A 82 10.64 -2.91 9.85
CA ASN A 82 11.93 -2.87 10.53
C ASN A 82 11.82 -2.21 11.92
N GLN A 83 11.17 -1.05 12.02
CA GLN A 83 10.98 -0.38 13.33
C GLN A 83 10.16 -1.25 14.30
N ARG A 84 9.14 -1.96 13.81
CA ARG A 84 8.32 -2.86 14.63
C ARG A 84 9.11 -4.06 15.16
N GLN A 85 10.01 -4.63 14.34
CA GLN A 85 10.89 -5.73 14.75
C GLN A 85 11.86 -5.28 15.85
N GLN A 86 12.55 -4.16 15.64
CA GLN A 86 13.48 -3.60 16.62
C GLN A 86 12.83 -3.32 17.97
N ARG A 87 11.60 -2.79 18.00
CA ARG A 87 10.83 -2.60 19.25
C ARG A 87 10.47 -3.91 19.94
N SER A 88 10.28 -4.99 19.18
CA SER A 88 9.95 -6.31 19.73
C SER A 88 11.19 -6.98 20.33
N GLU A 89 12.34 -6.85 19.67
CA GLU A 89 13.62 -7.41 20.12
C GLU A 89 14.19 -6.64 21.33
N GLY A 90 14.05 -5.31 21.35
CA GLY A 90 14.44 -4.48 22.50
C GLY A 90 13.63 -4.76 23.78
N ARG A 91 12.50 -5.47 23.69
CA ARG A 91 11.70 -5.90 24.85
C ARG A 91 12.17 -7.19 25.50
N ILE A 92 13.11 -7.93 24.89
CA ILE A 92 13.60 -9.23 25.37
C ILE A 92 15.00 -9.11 26.02
N ALA A 93 15.61 -7.93 25.96
CA ALA A 93 16.95 -7.64 26.49
C ALA A 93 16.93 -6.81 27.80
N ALA A 94 15.81 -6.77 28.52
CA ALA A 94 15.65 -6.04 29.78
C ALA A 94 15.23 -6.96 30.92
#